data_AF-F9WLS4-F1
#
_entry.id   AF-F9WLS4-F1
#
_cell.length_a   1.000
_cell.length_b   1.000
_cell.length_c   1.000
_cell.angle_alpha   90.00
_cell.angle_beta   90.00
_cell.angle_gamma   90.00
#
_symmetry.space_group_name_H-M   'P 1'
#
loop_
_entity.id
_entity.type
_entity.pdbx_description
1 polymer ?
#
loop_
_entity_poly.entity_id
_entity_poly.type
_entity_poly.pdbx_seq_one_letter_code
_entity_poly.pdbx_strand_id
1 'polypeptide(L)'
;MAERNQPVLPNEGGGAGEPPLVRARVESVPDPRWMLSSDVADVLLRGVPPPDNVMSLSECLERVGCDERVANGNVKMDVVIQRPELFIPDADLRDMILSLPECQTYALVYKVVPLLRGHRITSVGQWGGADENTDAKRAVKDGLADDGLWNTTRGLLDSAFNVAKDAEEREKERIEKERTEREMERERERVQNIGNVAGKVILGAFESVFEAKWSHVLSGEAGMPLGMRVVDGLPENVWSYADVNHSPLPLEVDREVPRNGNLEIMVLSSEDGWPYTQFRNETRSVNNNAEVGRGGVF
;
A
#
# COMPACT_ATOMS: atom_id res chain seq x y z
N MET A 1 -54.04 -43.86 32.00
CA MET A 1 -54.89 -43.34 30.91
C MET A 1 -54.29 -43.83 29.60
N ALA A 2 -55.12 -44.49 28.77
CA ALA A 2 -55.03 -44.82 27.33
C ALA A 2 -53.65 -45.24 26.75
N GLU A 3 -53.36 -46.48 26.36
CA GLU A 3 -53.96 -47.41 25.36
C GLU A 3 -53.82 -46.98 23.86
N ARG A 4 -53.26 -47.91 23.05
CA ARG A 4 -53.50 -48.24 21.62
C ARG A 4 -52.53 -47.78 20.51
N ASN A 5 -51.67 -48.73 20.13
CA ASN A 5 -51.59 -49.45 18.84
C ASN A 5 -51.82 -48.74 17.47
N GLN A 6 -50.86 -49.06 16.59
CA GLN A 6 -50.93 -49.39 15.14
C GLN A 6 -50.36 -48.37 14.12
N PRO A 7 -49.64 -48.88 13.08
CA PRO A 7 -48.81 -48.13 12.14
C PRO A 7 -49.59 -47.79 10.84
N VAL A 8 -48.98 -47.02 9.92
CA VAL A 8 -49.07 -47.12 8.43
C VAL A 8 -48.61 -45.81 7.78
N LEU A 9 -47.65 -45.93 6.84
CA LEU A 9 -47.31 -44.91 5.84
C LEU A 9 -48.44 -44.80 4.80
N PRO A 10 -48.60 -43.64 4.17
CA PRO A 10 -48.49 -43.68 2.71
C PRO A 10 -47.58 -42.60 2.14
N ASN A 11 -46.89 -43.04 1.09
CA ASN A 11 -46.18 -42.24 0.12
C ASN A 11 -47.16 -41.42 -0.75
N GLU A 12 -46.60 -40.53 -1.56
CA GLU A 12 -47.19 -39.75 -2.66
C GLU A 12 -47.62 -38.31 -2.37
N GLY A 13 -47.05 -37.40 -3.17
CA GLY A 13 -47.50 -36.02 -3.29
C GLY A 13 -46.38 -35.14 -3.81
N GLY A 14 -46.04 -35.28 -5.09
CA GLY A 14 -45.07 -34.43 -5.78
C GLY A 14 -45.48 -32.95 -5.69
N GLY A 15 -44.85 -32.21 -4.78
CA GLY A 15 -44.81 -30.77 -4.83
C GLY A 15 -43.61 -30.38 -5.67
N ALA A 16 -43.86 -30.00 -6.94
CA ALA A 16 -42.88 -29.28 -7.74
C ALA A 16 -42.45 -28.05 -6.94
N GLY A 17 -41.26 -28.12 -6.34
CA GLY A 17 -40.57 -26.96 -5.83
C GLY A 17 -40.25 -26.09 -7.03
N GLU A 18 -41.16 -25.16 -7.31
CA GLU A 18 -40.89 -23.99 -8.14
C GLU A 18 -39.55 -23.42 -7.66
N PRO A 19 -38.50 -23.40 -8.51
CA PRO A 19 -37.27 -22.77 -8.10
C PRO A 19 -37.63 -21.31 -7.79
N PRO A 20 -37.20 -20.76 -6.64
CA PRO A 20 -37.50 -19.38 -6.32
C PRO A 20 -37.03 -18.57 -7.51
N LEU A 21 -37.98 -17.87 -8.16
CA LEU A 21 -37.70 -16.95 -9.23
C LEU A 21 -36.58 -16.05 -8.72
N VAL A 22 -35.37 -16.34 -9.19
CA VAL A 22 -34.22 -15.48 -9.01
C VAL A 22 -34.67 -14.23 -9.73
N ARG A 23 -35.23 -13.28 -8.97
CA ARG A 23 -35.38 -11.92 -9.43
C ARG A 23 -33.97 -11.57 -9.85
N ALA A 24 -33.74 -11.59 -11.16
CA ALA A 24 -32.56 -11.04 -11.76
C ALA A 24 -32.40 -9.71 -11.04
N ARG A 25 -31.36 -9.60 -10.21
CA ARG A 25 -30.97 -8.29 -9.72
C ARG A 25 -30.84 -7.50 -11.01
N VAL A 26 -31.75 -6.54 -11.19
CA VAL A 26 -31.52 -5.46 -12.13
C VAL A 26 -30.17 -4.94 -11.69
N GLU A 27 -29.17 -5.35 -12.45
CA GLU A 27 -27.81 -4.91 -12.29
C GLU A 27 -27.96 -3.44 -12.64
N SER A 28 -28.14 -2.60 -11.60
CA SER A 28 -28.14 -1.17 -11.76
C SER A 28 -26.88 -0.88 -12.56
N VAL A 29 -27.07 -0.43 -13.80
CA VAL A 29 -25.98 -0.01 -14.67
C VAL A 29 -25.09 0.86 -13.79
N PRO A 30 -23.80 0.51 -13.61
CA PRO A 30 -22.95 1.26 -12.71
C PRO A 30 -23.08 2.73 -13.05
N ASP A 31 -23.44 3.57 -12.07
CA ASP A 31 -23.53 5.00 -12.28
C ASP A 31 -22.28 5.45 -13.06
N PRO A 32 -22.44 6.21 -14.16
CA PRO A 32 -21.30 6.59 -14.98
C PRO A 32 -20.24 7.27 -14.10
N ARG A 33 -19.07 6.62 -13.94
CA ARG A 33 -17.95 7.19 -13.19
C ARG A 33 -17.28 8.25 -14.05
N TRP A 34 -17.77 9.48 -13.95
CA TRP A 34 -17.21 10.63 -14.65
C TRP A 34 -15.82 10.99 -14.11
N MET A 35 -14.93 11.39 -15.01
CA MET A 35 -13.62 11.94 -14.69
C MET A 35 -13.54 13.38 -15.21
N LEU A 36 -12.59 14.17 -14.72
CA LEU A 36 -12.40 15.55 -15.22
C LEU A 36 -12.02 15.56 -16.72
N SER A 37 -11.48 14.45 -17.23
CA SER A 37 -11.17 14.24 -18.64
C SER A 37 -12.35 13.73 -19.48
N SER A 38 -13.49 13.41 -18.88
CA SER A 38 -14.68 12.93 -19.62
C SER A 38 -15.19 14.02 -20.58
N ASP A 39 -15.58 13.61 -21.79
CA ASP A 39 -16.14 14.50 -22.81
C ASP A 39 -17.55 14.96 -22.39
N VAL A 40 -17.84 16.25 -22.55
CA VAL A 40 -19.16 16.82 -22.23
C VAL A 40 -20.28 16.21 -23.07
N ALA A 41 -20.00 15.77 -24.30
CA ALA A 41 -20.95 15.08 -25.16
C ALA A 41 -21.38 13.74 -24.56
N ASP A 42 -20.45 12.97 -23.99
CA ASP A 42 -20.75 11.70 -23.34
C ASP A 42 -21.63 11.90 -22.10
N VAL A 43 -21.36 12.97 -21.33
CA VAL A 43 -22.18 13.32 -20.17
C VAL A 43 -23.59 13.72 -20.57
N LEU A 44 -23.76 14.53 -21.62
CA LEU A 44 -25.08 14.94 -22.10
C LEU A 44 -25.85 13.78 -22.75
N LEU A 45 -25.16 12.85 -23.40
CA LEU A 45 -25.75 11.64 -23.98
C LEU A 45 -26.23 10.63 -22.92
N ARG A 46 -25.42 10.40 -21.88
CA ARG A 46 -25.68 9.35 -20.86
C ARG A 46 -26.36 9.89 -19.59
N GLY A 47 -26.37 11.20 -19.42
CA GLY A 47 -26.94 11.87 -18.25
C GLY A 47 -28.47 11.94 -18.28
N VAL A 48 -29.09 11.84 -19.46
CA VAL A 48 -30.54 11.68 -19.60
C VAL A 48 -30.82 10.22 -19.92
N PRO A 49 -31.76 9.56 -19.22
CA PRO A 49 -32.21 8.22 -19.59
C PRO A 49 -32.62 8.22 -21.07
N PRO A 50 -32.14 7.26 -21.88
CA PRO A 50 -32.66 7.11 -23.23
C PRO A 50 -34.18 6.91 -23.13
N PRO A 51 -34.99 7.49 -24.03
CA PRO A 51 -36.43 7.29 -24.00
C PRO A 51 -36.75 5.79 -24.00
N ASP A 52 -37.66 5.37 -23.11
CA ASP A 52 -38.01 3.96 -22.87
C ASP A 52 -38.47 3.21 -24.15
N ASN A 53 -38.90 3.98 -25.16
CA ASN A 53 -39.18 3.49 -26.50
C ASN A 53 -38.10 3.99 -27.45
N VAL A 54 -37.46 3.06 -28.16
CA VAL A 54 -36.51 3.34 -29.23
C VAL A 54 -37.27 3.96 -30.41
N MET A 55 -37.55 5.26 -30.30
CA MET A 55 -38.33 6.03 -31.27
C MET A 55 -37.63 6.00 -32.63
N SER A 56 -38.42 5.73 -33.66
CA SER A 56 -37.97 5.78 -35.06
C SER A 56 -38.17 7.18 -35.62
N LEU A 57 -37.37 7.54 -36.63
CA LEU A 57 -37.54 8.80 -37.34
C LEU A 57 -38.96 8.97 -37.91
N SER A 58 -39.57 7.90 -38.41
CA SER A 58 -40.96 7.92 -38.89
C SER A 58 -41.96 8.32 -37.81
N GLU A 59 -41.79 7.85 -36.58
CA GLU A 59 -42.69 8.21 -35.47
C GLU A 59 -42.53 9.69 -35.09
N CYS A 60 -41.32 10.24 -35.15
CA CYS A 60 -41.11 11.68 -34.97
C CYS A 60 -41.78 12.49 -36.08
N LEU A 61 -41.65 12.06 -37.34
CA LEU A 61 -42.21 12.72 -38.51
C LEU A 61 -43.74 12.77 -38.48
N GLU A 62 -44.40 11.68 -38.08
CA GLU A 62 -45.85 11.63 -37.89
C GLU A 62 -46.33 12.66 -36.86
N ARG A 63 -45.60 12.83 -35.75
CA ARG A 63 -45.98 13.75 -34.67
C ARG A 63 -45.82 15.22 -35.04
N VAL A 64 -44.84 15.54 -35.88
CA VAL A 64 -44.66 16.89 -36.44
C VAL A 64 -45.55 17.14 -37.67
N GLY A 65 -46.37 16.16 -38.07
CA GLY A 65 -47.32 16.29 -39.18
C GLY A 65 -46.67 16.24 -40.57
N CYS A 66 -45.49 15.63 -40.69
CA CYS A 66 -44.80 15.46 -41.97
C CYS A 66 -45.14 14.12 -42.62
N ASP A 67 -45.91 14.18 -43.72
CA ASP A 67 -46.28 13.03 -44.57
C ASP A 67 -45.16 12.61 -45.55
N GLU A 68 -43.99 13.24 -45.48
CA GLU A 68 -42.90 12.99 -46.42
C GLU A 68 -42.28 11.61 -46.18
N ARG A 69 -42.37 10.74 -47.19
CA ARG A 69 -41.77 9.40 -47.16
C ARG A 69 -40.26 9.50 -47.27
N VAL A 70 -39.59 9.66 -46.13
CA VAL A 70 -38.12 9.67 -46.09
C VAL A 70 -37.59 8.27 -46.34
N ALA A 71 -36.64 8.12 -47.27
CA ALA A 71 -35.90 6.88 -47.42
C ALA A 71 -35.19 6.58 -46.09
N ASN A 72 -35.47 5.42 -45.49
CA ASN A 72 -34.98 5.00 -44.16
C ASN A 72 -35.72 5.57 -42.92
N GLY A 73 -37.04 5.82 -42.99
CA GLY A 73 -37.84 6.23 -41.81
C GLY A 73 -37.79 5.29 -40.59
N ASN A 74 -37.51 3.99 -40.79
CA ASN A 74 -37.34 3.01 -39.72
C ASN A 74 -36.01 3.11 -38.96
N VAL A 75 -35.16 4.09 -39.29
CA VAL A 75 -33.90 4.33 -38.57
C VAL A 75 -34.23 4.87 -37.19
N LYS A 76 -33.51 4.32 -36.21
CA LYS A 76 -33.62 4.72 -34.81
C LYS A 76 -33.03 6.12 -34.60
N MET A 77 -33.63 6.88 -33.69
CA MET A 77 -33.25 8.28 -33.50
C MET A 77 -31.83 8.47 -32.91
N ASP A 78 -31.28 7.43 -32.26
CA ASP A 78 -29.89 7.36 -31.78
C ASP A 78 -28.84 7.34 -32.92
N VAL A 79 -29.19 6.78 -34.07
CA VAL A 79 -28.37 6.80 -35.29
C VAL A 79 -28.56 8.13 -36.03
N VAL A 80 -29.80 8.62 -36.11
CA VAL A 80 -30.12 9.87 -36.80
C VAL A 80 -29.38 11.05 -36.17
N ILE A 81 -29.33 11.13 -34.84
CA ILE A 81 -28.76 12.30 -34.15
C ILE A 81 -27.25 12.49 -34.36
N GLN A 82 -26.53 11.44 -34.76
CA GLN A 82 -25.10 11.57 -35.04
C GLN A 82 -24.84 12.40 -36.30
N ARG A 83 -25.74 12.36 -37.28
CA ARG A 83 -25.66 13.08 -38.56
C ARG A 83 -27.06 13.39 -39.10
N PRO A 84 -27.86 14.23 -38.41
CA PRO A 84 -29.27 14.40 -38.74
C PRO A 84 -29.46 15.10 -40.09
N GLU A 85 -28.45 15.80 -40.62
CA GLU A 85 -28.49 16.41 -41.95
C GLU A 85 -28.57 15.37 -43.09
N LEU A 86 -28.14 14.12 -42.83
CA LEU A 86 -28.24 13.03 -43.80
C LEU A 86 -29.65 12.43 -43.87
N PHE A 87 -30.40 12.52 -42.78
CA PHE A 87 -31.73 11.90 -42.66
C PHE A 87 -32.85 12.94 -42.77
N ILE A 88 -32.62 14.15 -42.29
CA ILE A 88 -33.55 15.27 -42.30
C ILE A 88 -32.81 16.46 -42.95
N PRO A 89 -32.85 16.59 -44.29
CA PRO A 89 -32.17 17.68 -44.99
C PRO A 89 -32.76 19.05 -44.61
N ASP A 90 -34.07 19.10 -44.40
CA ASP A 90 -34.80 20.31 -44.00
C ASP A 90 -34.41 20.76 -42.58
N ALA A 91 -33.95 22.00 -42.45
CA ALA A 91 -33.47 22.55 -41.19
C ALA A 91 -34.62 22.86 -40.22
N ASP A 92 -35.77 23.30 -40.72
CA ASP A 92 -36.94 23.66 -39.91
C ASP A 92 -37.62 22.39 -39.39
N LEU A 93 -37.72 21.35 -40.24
CA LEU A 93 -38.21 20.04 -39.84
C LEU A 93 -37.32 19.39 -38.78
N ARG A 94 -36.00 19.50 -38.93
CA ARG A 94 -35.04 19.00 -37.93
C ARG A 94 -35.20 19.74 -36.60
N ASP A 95 -35.40 21.06 -36.63
CA ASP A 95 -35.62 21.84 -35.41
C ASP A 95 -36.94 21.48 -34.71
N MET A 96 -37.99 21.22 -35.50
CA MET A 96 -39.30 20.79 -35.01
C MET A 96 -39.24 19.42 -34.33
N ILE A 97 -38.52 18.45 -34.92
CA ILE A 97 -38.30 17.12 -34.34
C ILE A 97 -37.49 17.21 -33.05
N LEU A 98 -36.42 18.01 -33.02
CA LEU A 98 -35.59 18.17 -31.82
C LEU A 98 -36.30 18.92 -30.68
N SER A 99 -37.39 19.63 -30.99
CA SER A 99 -38.23 20.29 -29.99
C SER A 99 -39.25 19.35 -29.34
N LEU A 100 -39.39 18.11 -29.84
CA LEU A 100 -40.23 17.09 -29.19
C LEU A 100 -39.63 16.70 -27.82
N PRO A 101 -40.47 16.54 -26.76
CA PRO A 101 -40.01 16.14 -25.43
C PRO A 101 -39.17 14.85 -25.42
N GLU A 102 -39.50 13.90 -26.28
CA GLU A 102 -38.81 12.61 -26.40
C GLU A 102 -37.46 12.73 -27.11
N CYS A 103 -37.24 13.83 -27.83
CA CYS A 103 -35.97 14.16 -28.47
C CYS A 103 -35.12 15.13 -27.65
N GLN A 104 -35.49 15.41 -26.39
CA GLN A 104 -34.75 16.35 -25.55
C GLN A 104 -33.29 15.93 -25.34
N THR A 105 -33.01 14.64 -25.13
CA THR A 105 -31.62 14.10 -25.05
C THR A 105 -30.83 14.38 -26.32
N TYR A 106 -31.49 14.29 -27.47
CA TYR A 106 -30.89 14.54 -28.78
C TYR A 106 -30.65 16.03 -29.02
N ALA A 107 -31.56 16.89 -28.58
CA ALA A 107 -31.40 18.34 -28.62
C ALA A 107 -30.19 18.80 -27.80
N LEU A 108 -29.91 18.19 -26.64
CA LEU A 108 -28.70 18.47 -25.86
C LEU A 108 -27.43 18.21 -26.68
N VAL A 109 -27.39 17.11 -27.42
CA VAL A 109 -26.18 16.71 -28.16
C VAL A 109 -26.03 17.52 -29.44
N TYR A 110 -27.11 17.74 -30.16
CA TYR A 110 -27.05 18.43 -31.46
C TYR A 110 -26.95 19.95 -31.32
N LYS A 111 -27.69 20.56 -30.38
CA LYS A 111 -27.67 22.02 -30.20
C LYS A 111 -26.59 22.46 -29.23
N VAL A 112 -26.41 21.77 -28.11
CA VAL A 112 -25.56 22.26 -27.01
C VAL A 112 -24.09 21.87 -27.19
N VAL A 113 -23.77 20.66 -27.62
CA VAL A 113 -22.36 20.22 -27.79
C VAL A 113 -21.59 21.08 -28.80
N PRO A 114 -22.12 21.44 -29.99
CA PRO A 114 -21.40 22.31 -30.92
C PRO A 114 -21.13 23.69 -30.34
N LEU A 115 -22.07 24.25 -29.56
CA LEU A 115 -21.88 25.53 -28.87
C LEU A 115 -20.80 25.42 -27.79
N LEU A 116 -20.83 24.38 -26.96
CA LEU A 116 -19.80 24.12 -25.95
C LEU A 116 -18.42 23.99 -26.60
N ARG A 117 -18.29 23.21 -27.68
CA ARG A 117 -17.03 23.04 -28.43
C ARG A 117 -16.56 24.34 -29.09
N GLY A 118 -17.48 25.13 -29.65
CA GLY A 118 -17.19 26.46 -30.21
C GLY A 118 -16.58 27.41 -29.18
N HIS A 119 -16.97 27.27 -27.92
CA HIS A 119 -16.43 28.02 -26.79
C HIS A 119 -15.32 27.28 -26.01
N ARG A 120 -14.72 26.22 -26.60
CA ARG A 120 -13.60 25.44 -26.03
C ARG A 120 -13.92 24.67 -24.74
N ILE A 121 -15.19 24.43 -24.46
CA ILE A 121 -15.63 23.55 -23.37
C ILE A 121 -15.83 22.16 -23.95
N THR A 122 -14.80 21.31 -23.83
CA THR A 122 -14.80 19.94 -24.38
C THR A 122 -14.83 18.86 -23.30
N SER A 123 -14.36 19.18 -22.09
CA SER A 123 -14.33 18.24 -20.97
C SER A 123 -15.07 18.74 -19.72
N VAL A 124 -15.45 17.80 -18.86
CA VAL A 124 -16.07 18.08 -17.55
C VAL A 124 -15.21 18.98 -16.68
N GLY A 125 -13.89 18.78 -16.68
CA GLY A 125 -12.95 19.63 -15.94
C GLY A 125 -12.95 21.07 -16.46
N GLN A 126 -13.00 21.26 -17.77
CA GLN A 126 -13.14 22.60 -18.38
C GLN A 126 -14.48 23.23 -18.01
N TRP A 127 -15.57 22.46 -18.00
CA TRP A 127 -16.87 22.96 -17.55
C TRP A 127 -16.80 23.52 -16.12
N GLY A 128 -16.22 22.79 -15.16
CA GLY A 128 -16.18 23.24 -13.76
C GLY A 128 -15.13 24.30 -13.42
N GLY A 129 -14.31 24.75 -14.38
CA GLY A 129 -13.37 25.85 -14.18
C GLY A 129 -14.10 27.16 -13.88
N ALA A 130 -13.97 27.68 -12.65
CA ALA A 130 -14.77 28.78 -12.13
C ALA A 130 -14.55 30.11 -12.90
N ASP A 131 -13.30 30.41 -13.28
CA ASP A 131 -12.96 31.75 -13.76
C ASP A 131 -12.74 31.83 -15.27
N GLU A 132 -12.27 30.75 -15.90
CA GLU A 132 -11.89 30.78 -17.32
C GLU A 132 -13.08 30.62 -18.26
N ASN A 133 -14.16 29.96 -17.82
CA ASN A 133 -15.28 29.58 -18.70
C ASN A 133 -16.61 30.26 -18.33
N THR A 134 -16.62 31.25 -17.44
CA THR A 134 -17.86 31.98 -17.09
C THR A 134 -18.44 32.73 -18.30
N ASP A 135 -17.61 33.42 -19.07
CA ASP A 135 -18.06 34.12 -20.29
C ASP A 135 -18.43 33.14 -21.40
N ALA A 136 -17.69 32.03 -21.53
CA ALA A 136 -18.01 30.93 -22.44
C ALA A 136 -19.38 30.32 -22.14
N LYS A 137 -19.68 30.03 -20.87
CA LYS A 137 -21.00 29.52 -20.43
C LYS A 137 -22.12 30.51 -20.72
N ARG A 138 -21.88 31.81 -20.50
CA ARG A 138 -22.86 32.86 -20.83
C ARG A 138 -23.14 32.90 -22.33
N ALA A 139 -22.09 32.86 -23.16
CA ALA A 139 -22.23 32.85 -24.61
C ALA A 139 -22.94 31.59 -25.13
N VAL A 140 -22.68 30.41 -24.54
CA VAL A 140 -23.43 29.18 -24.85
C VAL A 140 -24.90 29.33 -24.48
N LYS A 141 -25.20 29.89 -23.30
CA LYS A 141 -26.58 30.15 -22.88
C LYS A 141 -27.29 31.10 -23.85
N ASP A 142 -26.66 32.22 -24.18
CA ASP A 142 -27.25 33.26 -25.04
C ASP A 142 -27.45 32.74 -26.48
N GLY A 143 -26.50 31.93 -26.99
CA GLY A 143 -26.58 31.32 -28.32
C GLY A 143 -27.59 30.18 -28.43
N LEU A 144 -27.87 29.47 -27.33
CA LEU A 144 -28.87 28.41 -27.29
C LEU A 144 -30.31 28.96 -27.32
N ALA A 145 -30.53 30.12 -26.68
CA ALA A 145 -31.84 30.77 -26.56
C ALA A 145 -32.99 29.87 -26.05
N ASP A 146 -32.64 28.80 -25.33
CA ASP A 146 -33.56 27.84 -24.72
C ASP A 146 -33.13 27.60 -23.26
N ASP A 147 -33.82 28.27 -22.32
CA ASP A 147 -33.53 28.19 -20.89
C ASP A 147 -33.77 26.77 -20.35
N GLY A 148 -34.67 25.98 -20.94
CA GLY A 148 -34.94 24.60 -20.52
C GLY A 148 -33.77 23.69 -20.84
N LEU A 149 -33.29 23.70 -22.08
CA LEU A 149 -32.10 22.95 -22.50
C LEU A 149 -30.84 23.39 -21.75
N TRP A 150 -30.69 24.70 -21.50
CA TRP A 150 -29.58 25.22 -20.71
C TRP A 150 -29.58 24.70 -19.27
N ASN A 151 -30.73 24.74 -18.59
CA ASN A 151 -30.85 24.28 -17.21
C ASN A 151 -30.56 22.78 -17.08
N THR A 152 -31.05 21.97 -18.03
CA THR A 152 -30.75 20.54 -18.08
C THR A 152 -29.26 20.28 -18.31
N THR A 153 -28.66 20.96 -19.30
CA THR A 153 -27.21 20.87 -19.58
C THR A 153 -26.39 21.20 -18.34
N ARG A 154 -26.71 22.33 -17.70
CA ARG A 154 -26.02 22.80 -16.51
C ARG A 154 -26.11 21.79 -15.38
N GLY A 155 -27.31 21.27 -15.11
CA GLY A 155 -27.52 20.28 -14.04
C GLY A 155 -26.70 19.00 -14.26
N LEU A 156 -26.68 18.47 -15.49
CA LEU A 156 -25.92 17.26 -15.82
C LEU A 156 -24.42 17.46 -15.70
N LEU A 157 -23.89 18.55 -16.26
CA LEU A 157 -22.46 18.84 -16.24
C LEU A 157 -21.97 19.25 -14.84
N ASP A 158 -22.77 19.99 -14.07
CA ASP A 158 -22.45 20.32 -12.67
C ASP A 158 -22.40 19.05 -11.81
N SER A 159 -23.35 18.12 -12.01
CA SER A 159 -23.37 16.83 -11.31
C SER A 159 -22.16 15.96 -11.67
N ALA A 160 -21.87 15.81 -12.97
CA ALA A 160 -20.70 15.07 -13.44
C ALA A 160 -19.39 15.66 -12.93
N PHE A 161 -19.28 16.98 -12.87
CA PHE A 161 -18.11 17.67 -12.34
C PHE A 161 -17.90 17.39 -10.86
N ASN A 162 -18.96 17.48 -10.04
CA ASN A 162 -18.86 17.20 -8.61
C ASN A 162 -18.45 15.74 -8.35
N VAL A 163 -19.04 14.79 -9.06
CA VAL A 163 -18.68 13.36 -8.98
C VAL A 163 -17.21 13.14 -9.36
N ALA A 164 -16.75 13.75 -10.45
CA ALA A 164 -15.38 13.64 -10.92
C ALA A 164 -14.37 14.26 -9.93
N LYS A 165 -14.72 15.41 -9.34
CA LYS A 165 -13.88 16.10 -8.36
C LYS A 165 -13.74 15.29 -7.08
N ASP A 166 -14.83 14.78 -6.54
CA ASP A 166 -14.80 13.93 -5.34
C ASP A 166 -14.02 12.63 -5.58
N ALA A 167 -14.08 12.07 -6.80
CA ALA A 167 -13.30 10.88 -7.16
C ALA A 167 -11.80 11.18 -7.20
N GLU A 168 -11.41 12.32 -7.76
CA GLU A 168 -10.00 12.75 -7.80
C GLU A 168 -9.45 13.02 -6.39
N GLU A 169 -10.24 13.64 -5.51
CA GLU A 169 -9.84 13.91 -4.12
C GLU A 169 -9.64 12.62 -3.32
N ARG A 170 -10.56 11.66 -3.44
CA ARG A 170 -10.39 10.33 -2.82
C ARG A 170 -9.15 9.60 -3.32
N GLU A 171 -8.83 9.72 -4.61
CA GLU A 171 -7.61 9.10 -5.15
C GLU A 171 -6.34 9.76 -4.60
N LYS A 172 -6.33 11.09 -4.48
CA LYS A 172 -5.23 11.83 -3.84
C LYS A 172 -5.02 11.38 -2.39
N GLU A 173 -6.09 11.27 -1.62
CA GLU A 173 -6.04 10.78 -0.24
C GLU A 173 -5.50 9.35 -0.15
N ARG A 174 -5.94 8.46 -1.04
CA ARG A 174 -5.45 7.07 -1.11
C ARG A 174 -3.95 7.02 -1.40
N ILE A 175 -3.45 7.80 -2.36
CA ILE A 175 -2.03 7.86 -2.71
C ILE A 175 -1.20 8.41 -1.54
N GLU A 176 -1.69 9.44 -0.86
CA GLU A 176 -1.02 10.01 0.31
C GLU A 176 -0.97 9.01 1.48
N LYS A 177 -2.08 8.34 1.76
CA LYS A 177 -2.15 7.27 2.75
C LYS A 177 -1.19 6.12 2.43
N GLU A 178 -1.15 5.68 1.18
CA GLU A 178 -0.23 4.62 0.76
C GLU A 178 1.24 5.07 0.85
N ARG A 179 1.53 6.34 0.55
CA ARG A 179 2.87 6.91 0.70
C ARG A 179 3.32 6.93 2.16
N THR A 180 2.44 7.37 3.06
CA THR A 180 2.70 7.41 4.51
C THR A 180 2.85 6.01 5.09
N GLU A 181 2.00 5.05 4.71
CA GLU A 181 2.14 3.64 5.11
C GLU A 181 3.48 3.04 4.65
N ARG A 182 3.89 3.27 3.41
CA ARG A 182 5.21 2.85 2.89
C ARG A 182 6.37 3.51 3.63
N GLU A 183 6.24 4.76 4.04
CA GLU A 183 7.28 5.45 4.82
C GLU A 183 7.40 4.86 6.23
N MET A 184 6.26 4.60 6.89
CA MET A 184 6.22 3.93 8.19
C MET A 184 6.78 2.50 8.12
N GLU A 185 6.50 1.76 7.05
CA GLU A 185 7.04 0.42 6.83
C GLU A 185 8.56 0.45 6.68
N ARG A 186 9.11 1.35 5.84
CA ARG A 186 10.56 1.52 5.70
C ARG A 186 11.23 1.90 7.02
N GLU A 187 10.58 2.74 7.83
CA GLU A 187 11.13 3.11 9.14
C GLU A 187 11.09 1.93 10.13
N ARG A 188 10.03 1.12 10.11
CA ARG A 188 9.97 -0.13 10.89
C ARG A 188 11.08 -1.10 10.48
N GLU A 189 11.31 -1.28 9.19
CA GLU A 189 12.40 -2.11 8.67
C GLU A 189 13.78 -1.59 9.10
N ARG A 190 14.00 -0.27 9.09
CA ARG A 190 15.25 0.34 9.58
C ARG A 190 15.47 0.04 11.06
N VAL A 191 14.47 0.26 11.90
CA VAL A 191 14.56 -0.02 13.34
C VAL A 191 14.82 -1.50 13.59
N GLN A 192 14.15 -2.39 12.86
CA GLN A 192 14.38 -3.84 12.96
C GLN A 192 15.79 -4.23 12.53
N ASN A 193 16.30 -3.65 11.44
CA ASN A 193 17.65 -3.91 10.96
C ASN A 193 18.71 -3.38 11.96
N ILE A 194 18.49 -2.22 12.59
CA ILE A 194 19.36 -1.73 13.68
C ILE A 194 19.37 -2.71 14.86
N GLY A 195 18.22 -3.26 15.24
CA GLY A 195 18.12 -4.28 16.28
C GLY A 195 18.89 -5.56 15.96
N ASN A 196 19.02 -5.92 14.68
CA ASN A 196 19.82 -7.06 14.23
C ASN A 196 21.33 -6.74 14.17
N VAL A 197 21.72 -5.47 13.99
CA VAL A 197 23.12 -5.01 13.95
C VAL A 197 23.69 -4.74 15.34
N ALA A 198 22.84 -4.47 16.33
CA ALA A 198 23.24 -4.46 17.74
C ALA A 198 23.66 -5.88 18.13
N GLY A 199 24.97 -6.14 17.99
CA GLY A 199 25.58 -7.44 18.25
C GLY A 199 25.08 -8.03 19.57
N LYS A 200 24.75 -9.33 19.53
CA LYS A 200 24.28 -10.15 20.64
C LYS A 200 24.96 -9.72 21.95
N VAL A 201 24.26 -8.95 22.78
CA VAL A 201 24.79 -8.46 24.05
C VAL A 201 25.02 -9.69 24.93
N ILE A 202 26.29 -10.02 25.17
CA ILE A 202 26.66 -11.05 26.14
C ILE A 202 26.62 -10.39 27.50
N LEU A 203 25.50 -10.56 28.20
CA LEU A 203 25.32 -10.11 29.59
C LEU A 203 26.48 -10.67 30.45
N GLY A 204 27.18 -9.81 31.20
CA GLY A 204 28.30 -10.18 32.06
C GLY A 204 29.68 -10.06 31.41
N ALA A 205 29.77 -9.87 30.08
CA ALA A 205 31.08 -9.76 29.42
C ALA A 205 31.80 -8.44 29.73
N PHE A 206 31.06 -7.34 29.92
CA PHE A 206 31.66 -6.05 30.31
C PHE A 206 32.12 -6.10 31.77
N GLU A 207 31.27 -6.64 32.64
CA GLU A 207 31.53 -6.78 34.07
C GLU A 207 32.75 -7.67 34.33
N SER A 208 32.93 -8.76 33.58
CA SER A 208 34.12 -9.62 33.69
C SER A 208 35.44 -8.89 33.36
N VAL A 209 35.43 -7.95 32.40
CA VAL A 209 36.58 -7.09 32.07
C VAL A 209 36.78 -6.04 33.16
N PHE A 210 35.69 -5.42 33.60
CA PHE A 210 35.71 -4.28 34.52
C PHE A 210 36.09 -4.70 35.95
N GLU A 211 35.63 -5.87 36.39
CA GLU A 211 35.86 -6.41 37.74
C GLU A 211 37.11 -7.29 37.83
N ALA A 212 37.89 -7.43 36.75
CA ALA A 212 39.12 -8.20 36.76
C ALA A 212 40.12 -7.63 37.79
N LYS A 213 40.68 -8.51 38.62
CA LYS A 213 41.62 -8.17 39.68
C LYS A 213 43.00 -8.73 39.36
N TRP A 214 44.02 -7.95 39.71
CA TRP A 214 45.39 -8.42 39.69
C TRP A 214 45.61 -9.42 40.83
N SER A 215 46.36 -10.47 40.54
CA SER A 215 46.96 -11.36 41.53
C SER A 215 48.40 -11.62 41.11
N HIS A 216 49.25 -11.98 42.06
CA HIS A 216 50.64 -12.29 41.77
C HIS A 216 51.17 -13.44 42.62
N VAL A 217 52.21 -14.10 42.13
CA VAL A 217 52.85 -15.23 42.79
C VAL A 217 54.23 -14.83 43.26
N LEU A 218 54.54 -15.12 44.53
CA LEU A 218 55.84 -14.90 45.14
C LEU A 218 56.53 -16.25 45.42
N SER A 219 57.82 -16.36 45.16
CA SER A 219 58.67 -17.51 45.50
C SER A 219 59.48 -17.30 46.80
N GLY A 220 60.08 -18.38 47.31
CA GLY A 220 60.97 -18.33 48.48
C GLY A 220 60.27 -18.35 49.85
N GLU A 221 59.00 -18.74 49.90
CA GLU A 221 58.26 -18.78 51.17
C GLU A 221 58.33 -20.16 51.84
N ALA A 222 58.94 -20.17 53.03
CA ALA A 222 59.09 -21.39 53.82
C ALA A 222 57.72 -21.95 54.24
N GLY A 223 57.48 -23.24 53.95
CA GLY A 223 56.27 -23.96 54.36
C GLY A 223 55.14 -24.00 53.32
N MET A 224 55.31 -23.34 52.17
CA MET A 224 54.33 -23.38 51.08
C MET A 224 54.69 -24.45 50.02
N PRO A 225 53.72 -25.03 49.29
CA PRO A 225 53.99 -25.93 48.18
C PRO A 225 54.91 -25.26 47.17
N LEU A 226 56.03 -25.92 46.83
CA LEU A 226 57.06 -25.40 45.93
C LEU A 226 57.68 -24.05 46.39
N GLY A 227 57.47 -23.65 47.64
CA GLY A 227 57.88 -22.35 48.16
C GLY A 227 57.15 -21.17 47.53
N MET A 228 55.96 -21.37 46.96
CA MET A 228 55.19 -20.35 46.23
C MET A 228 53.93 -19.91 46.99
N ARG A 229 53.62 -18.61 46.96
CA ARG A 229 52.38 -18.03 47.51
C ARG A 229 51.72 -17.11 46.51
N VAL A 230 50.41 -17.28 46.36
CA VAL A 230 49.55 -16.38 45.59
C VAL A 230 49.08 -15.25 46.52
N VAL A 231 49.18 -14.01 46.04
CA VAL A 231 48.77 -12.79 46.75
C VAL A 231 47.83 -12.00 45.86
N ASP A 232 46.73 -11.52 46.42
CA ASP A 232 45.78 -10.67 45.71
C ASP A 232 46.32 -9.24 45.59
N GLY A 233 46.09 -8.62 44.42
CA GLY A 233 46.51 -7.26 44.10
C GLY A 233 47.81 -7.17 43.30
N LEU A 234 48.23 -5.93 43.05
CA LEU A 234 49.49 -5.62 42.38
C LEU A 234 50.65 -5.85 43.37
N PRO A 235 51.79 -6.44 42.94
CA PRO A 235 52.97 -6.51 43.79
C PRO A 235 53.52 -5.12 44.10
N GLU A 236 54.16 -4.99 45.27
CA GLU A 236 54.78 -3.74 45.71
C GLU A 236 55.91 -3.27 44.78
N ASN A 237 56.61 -4.23 44.15
CA ASN A 237 57.62 -4.00 43.14
C ASN A 237 57.24 -4.75 41.85
N VAL A 238 56.98 -4.00 40.78
CA VAL A 238 56.74 -4.54 39.44
C VAL A 238 58.02 -4.41 38.62
N TRP A 239 58.30 -5.39 37.76
CA TRP A 239 59.41 -5.28 36.82
C TRP A 239 59.23 -4.13 35.83
N SER A 240 60.31 -3.47 35.46
CA SER A 240 60.28 -2.55 34.33
C SER A 240 60.17 -3.34 33.02
N TYR A 241 59.67 -2.71 31.96
CA TYR A 241 59.62 -3.33 30.64
C TYR A 241 61.00 -3.81 30.15
N ALA A 242 62.08 -3.10 30.51
CA ALA A 242 63.44 -3.50 30.17
C ALA A 242 63.88 -4.79 30.89
N ASP A 243 63.37 -5.05 32.10
CA ASP A 243 63.69 -6.25 32.88
C ASP A 243 63.02 -7.50 32.31
N VAL A 244 61.84 -7.36 31.70
CA VAL A 244 61.06 -8.49 31.14
C VAL A 244 61.18 -8.65 29.62
N ASN A 245 61.59 -7.59 28.91
CA ASN A 245 61.78 -7.62 27.45
C ASN A 245 63.16 -8.20 27.09
N HIS A 246 63.43 -9.42 27.57
CA HIS A 246 64.66 -10.15 27.28
C HIS A 246 64.37 -11.27 26.28
N SER A 247 65.11 -11.29 25.17
CA SER A 247 65.06 -12.37 24.18
C SER A 247 66.40 -13.12 24.23
N PRO A 248 66.50 -14.21 25.01
CA PRO A 248 67.77 -14.93 25.15
C PRO A 248 68.19 -15.57 23.83
N LEU A 249 69.49 -15.66 23.59
CA LEU A 249 70.02 -16.42 22.46
C LEU A 249 69.79 -17.94 22.72
N PRO A 250 69.69 -18.78 21.68
CA PRO A 250 69.44 -20.23 21.86
C PRO A 250 70.43 -20.97 22.76
N LEU A 251 71.64 -20.43 22.97
CA LEU A 251 72.67 -20.99 23.85
C LEU A 251 72.60 -20.48 25.30
N GLU A 252 71.70 -19.55 25.59
CA GLU A 252 71.56 -18.87 26.89
C GLU A 252 70.22 -19.18 27.57
N VAL A 253 69.38 -20.01 26.94
CA VAL A 253 68.05 -20.39 27.44
C VAL A 253 68.07 -21.09 28.80
N ASP A 254 69.16 -21.81 29.11
CA ASP A 254 69.33 -22.53 30.38
C ASP A 254 70.00 -21.68 31.48
N ARG A 255 70.37 -20.43 31.19
CA ARG A 255 70.99 -19.55 32.20
C ARG A 255 69.91 -18.88 33.03
N GLU A 256 70.02 -19.01 34.35
CA GLU A 256 69.19 -18.24 35.27
C GLU A 256 69.43 -16.74 35.06
N VAL A 257 68.39 -16.04 34.65
CA VAL A 257 68.40 -14.58 34.54
C VAL A 257 68.45 -14.01 35.97
N PRO A 258 69.31 -13.03 36.28
CA PRO A 258 69.29 -12.35 37.57
C PRO A 258 67.94 -11.68 37.79
N ARG A 259 67.06 -12.32 38.56
CA ARG A 259 65.78 -11.75 38.96
C ARG A 259 65.97 -10.98 40.25
N ASN A 260 65.48 -9.75 40.27
CA ASN A 260 65.42 -8.97 41.50
C ASN A 260 64.08 -9.25 42.20
N GLY A 261 64.15 -9.76 43.43
CA GLY A 261 62.99 -10.04 44.27
C GLY A 261 62.33 -11.40 44.05
N ASN A 262 61.20 -11.59 44.72
CA ASN A 262 60.52 -12.88 44.83
C ASN A 262 59.32 -13.02 43.87
N LEU A 263 59.04 -12.03 43.03
CA LEU A 263 57.92 -12.06 42.10
C LEU A 263 58.18 -13.09 41.00
N GLU A 264 57.21 -13.97 40.72
CA GLU A 264 57.30 -14.99 39.67
C GLU A 264 56.34 -14.71 38.51
N ILE A 265 55.08 -14.39 38.83
CA ILE A 265 54.02 -14.19 37.83
C ILE A 265 53.07 -13.11 38.35
N MET A 266 52.56 -12.27 37.45
CA MET A 266 51.42 -11.38 37.69
C MET A 266 50.30 -11.73 36.70
N VAL A 267 49.10 -11.97 37.20
CA VAL A 267 47.93 -12.42 36.43
C VAL A 267 46.78 -11.47 36.66
N LEU A 268 46.13 -11.04 35.57
CA LEU A 268 44.84 -10.38 35.63
C LEU A 268 43.75 -11.44 35.46
N SER A 269 42.92 -11.64 36.48
CA SER A 269 41.89 -12.68 36.50
C SER A 269 40.54 -12.12 36.94
N SER A 270 39.47 -12.68 36.38
CA SER A 270 38.08 -12.42 36.77
C SER A 270 37.50 -13.69 37.39
N GLU A 271 36.64 -13.56 38.41
CA GLU A 271 35.90 -14.71 38.99
C GLU A 271 35.03 -15.41 37.93
N ASP A 272 34.60 -14.67 36.91
CA ASP A 272 33.83 -15.18 35.76
C ASP A 272 34.70 -15.82 34.65
N GLY A 273 36.02 -15.87 34.87
CA GLY A 273 37.03 -16.38 33.95
C GLY A 273 37.58 -15.31 33.00
N TRP A 274 38.83 -15.48 32.58
CA TRP A 274 39.48 -14.59 31.60
C TRP A 274 40.20 -15.39 30.50
N PRO A 275 39.85 -15.19 29.21
CA PRO A 275 38.68 -14.43 28.76
C PRO A 275 37.38 -15.09 29.25
N TYR A 276 36.33 -14.27 29.44
CA TYR A 276 35.00 -14.71 29.91
C TYR A 276 34.56 -16.00 29.24
N THR A 277 34.20 -17.01 30.03
CA THR A 277 34.00 -18.39 29.55
C THR A 277 32.88 -18.56 28.52
N GLN A 278 31.99 -17.57 28.39
CA GLN A 278 30.93 -17.54 27.38
C GLN A 278 31.35 -16.90 26.05
N PHE A 279 32.59 -16.44 25.89
CA PHE A 279 33.20 -16.15 24.57
C PHE A 279 33.43 -17.41 23.72
N ARG A 280 32.79 -18.54 24.05
CA ARG A 280 32.69 -19.69 23.16
C ARG A 280 31.93 -19.27 21.91
N ASN A 281 32.69 -18.79 20.91
CA ASN A 281 32.24 -18.69 19.55
C ASN A 281 31.70 -20.06 19.13
N GLU A 282 30.40 -20.16 18.86
CA GLU A 282 29.73 -21.37 18.35
C GLU A 282 30.28 -21.84 16.98
N THR A 283 31.36 -21.25 16.46
CA THR A 283 31.90 -21.52 15.12
C THR A 283 33.36 -21.93 15.04
N ARG A 284 34.09 -22.16 16.14
CA ARG A 284 35.38 -22.88 16.03
C ARG A 284 35.80 -23.52 17.35
N SER A 285 35.73 -24.85 17.41
CA SER A 285 36.44 -25.65 18.40
C SER A 285 37.95 -25.44 18.20
N VAL A 286 38.54 -24.52 18.95
CA VAL A 286 39.98 -24.58 19.22
C VAL A 286 40.14 -25.55 20.38
N ASN A 287 40.69 -26.73 20.08
CA ASN A 287 41.07 -27.72 21.08
C ASN A 287 42.20 -27.11 21.92
N ASN A 288 41.85 -26.53 23.07
CA ASN A 288 42.83 -26.25 24.10
C ASN A 288 43.17 -27.60 24.76
N ASN A 289 44.41 -28.05 24.57
CA ASN A 289 44.97 -29.30 25.14
C ASN A 289 45.15 -29.20 26.67
N ALA A 290 44.09 -28.86 27.41
CA ALA A 290 44.04 -29.11 28.84
C ALA A 290 43.60 -30.56 29.03
N GLU A 291 44.56 -31.48 28.88
CA GLU A 291 44.38 -32.86 29.31
C GLU A 291 43.99 -32.87 30.79
N VAL A 292 42.79 -33.40 31.02
CA VAL A 292 42.26 -33.75 32.33
C VAL A 292 43.16 -34.83 32.92
N GLY A 293 44.06 -34.44 33.82
CA GLY A 293 44.67 -35.35 34.80
C GLY A 293 43.58 -35.86 35.76
N ARG A 294 42.82 -36.85 35.32
CA ARG A 294 41.93 -37.64 36.19
C ARG A 294 42.80 -38.59 37.00
N GLY A 295 42.80 -38.42 38.31
CA GLY A 295 43.40 -39.36 39.24
C GLY A 295 42.77 -40.76 39.15
N GLY A 296 43.59 -41.77 39.43
CA GLY A 296 43.16 -43.13 39.66
C GLY A 296 44.32 -44.04 40.09
N VAL A 297 44.31 -44.39 41.39
CA VAL A 297 44.88 -45.61 42.04
C VAL A 297 46.42 -45.75 41.95
N PHE A 298 47.23 -45.78 43.01
CA PHE A 298 47.13 -46.30 44.39
C PHE A 298 47.68 -45.30 45.41
#